data_AF-A0A2N1VLU6-F1
#
_entry.id   AF-A0A2N1VLU6-F1
#
_cell.length_a   1.000
_cell.length_b   1.000
_cell.length_c   1.000
_cell.angle_alpha   90.00
_cell.angle_beta   90.00
_cell.angle_gamma   90.00
#
_symmetry.space_group_name_H-M   'P 1'
#
loop_
_entity.id
_entity.type
_entity.pdbx_description
1 polymer ?
#
loop_
_entity_poly.entity_id
_entity_poly.type
_entity_poly.pdbx_seq_one_letter_code
_entity_poly.pdbx_strand_id
1 'polypeptide(L)'
;MKKYIVFISLLFASISVHSQIHSVINLNITNDRGATPSWTYGFGVSHLATDGVDKELGEFDLPPAPPEGLYVYFEYIYNKFGVDEIIATNMDIKALPEEEHFYIKHKLNIKWSFSKEVYIKWNNLAFSEHIDSIFIKDPFDGQFVKADMKKKDSLLLTNNAFTVFYIHVYYSKNAASVIENEIISDYEVFPNPVVDILSVGKKDFKDLIVYSIDGRVIARFTGNEVISVNNLPRGLYFYLIDGIHYGKFIKQ
;
A
#
# COMPACT_ATOMS: atom_id res chain seq x y z
N MET A 1 -52.87 -24.45 -18.71
CA MET A 1 -52.45 -23.06 -19.02
C MET A 1 -51.60 -22.58 -17.84
N LYS A 2 -50.30 -22.90 -17.75
CA LYS A 2 -49.16 -22.12 -18.27
C LYS A 2 -49.42 -20.61 -18.17
N LYS A 3 -48.87 -19.91 -17.15
CA LYS A 3 -48.52 -18.47 -17.19
C LYS A 3 -47.96 -17.83 -15.89
N TYR A 4 -47.25 -18.52 -14.98
CA TYR A 4 -46.62 -17.81 -13.84
C TYR A 4 -45.24 -18.34 -13.40
N ILE A 5 -44.41 -18.77 -14.34
CA ILE A 5 -43.00 -19.10 -14.08
C ILE A 5 -42.13 -18.31 -15.06
N VAL A 6 -41.98 -16.99 -14.86
CA VAL A 6 -40.94 -16.20 -15.55
C VAL A 6 -40.32 -15.10 -14.65
N PHE A 7 -40.91 -14.71 -13.51
CA PHE A 7 -40.51 -13.45 -12.86
C PHE A 7 -39.42 -13.51 -11.75
N ILE A 8 -38.74 -14.65 -11.52
CA ILE A 8 -37.72 -14.78 -10.45
C ILE A 8 -36.33 -15.16 -11.00
N SER A 9 -36.07 -15.03 -12.30
CA SER A 9 -34.74 -15.30 -12.86
C SER A 9 -33.84 -14.06 -12.99
N LEU A 10 -34.34 -12.85 -12.70
CA LEU A 10 -33.59 -11.59 -12.96
C LEU A 10 -32.83 -11.03 -11.74
N LEU A 11 -32.82 -11.72 -10.60
CA LEU A 11 -32.29 -11.20 -9.33
C LEU A 11 -30.96 -11.81 -8.88
N PHE A 12 -30.29 -12.58 -9.75
CA PHE A 12 -28.94 -13.12 -9.53
C PHE A 12 -27.95 -12.69 -10.62
N ALA A 13 -28.10 -11.48 -11.17
CA ALA A 13 -26.96 -10.84 -11.80
C ALA A 13 -26.03 -10.38 -10.68
N SER A 14 -25.18 -11.30 -10.22
CA SER A 14 -24.05 -10.98 -9.36
C SER A 14 -23.21 -9.95 -10.12
N ILE A 15 -23.31 -8.68 -9.73
CA ILE A 15 -22.43 -7.64 -10.24
C ILE A 15 -21.06 -7.99 -9.69
N SER A 16 -20.22 -8.63 -10.50
CA SER A 16 -18.82 -8.83 -10.18
C SER A 16 -18.13 -7.46 -10.26
N VAL A 17 -18.18 -6.70 -9.17
CA VAL A 17 -17.36 -5.50 -9.00
C VAL A 17 -15.93 -5.97 -8.87
N HIS A 18 -15.23 -6.03 -10.00
CA HIS A 18 -13.78 -6.15 -9.98
C HIS A 18 -13.25 -4.80 -9.52
N SER A 19 -12.52 -4.78 -8.41
CA SER A 19 -11.81 -3.58 -7.98
C SER A 19 -10.85 -3.16 -9.11
N GLN A 20 -11.09 -2.00 -9.71
CA GLN A 20 -10.22 -1.49 -10.77
C GLN A 20 -9.07 -0.73 -10.10
N ILE A 21 -7.84 -1.05 -10.51
CA ILE A 21 -6.64 -0.51 -9.86
C ILE A 21 -6.66 1.02 -9.98
N HIS A 22 -6.61 1.67 -8.84
CA HIS A 22 -6.42 3.10 -8.69
C HIS A 22 -5.51 3.28 -7.47
N SER A 23 -4.30 3.76 -7.72
CA SER A 23 -3.28 3.93 -6.68
C SER A 23 -2.56 5.22 -6.96
N VAL A 24 -2.79 6.23 -6.11
CA VAL A 24 -2.16 7.54 -6.20
C VAL A 24 -1.43 7.81 -4.89
N ILE A 25 -0.12 8.05 -4.99
CA ILE A 25 0.75 8.31 -3.86
C ILE A 25 1.09 9.79 -3.85
N ASN A 26 0.69 10.46 -2.77
CA ASN A 26 1.03 11.86 -2.54
C ASN A 26 2.42 12.00 -1.91
N LEU A 27 3.15 13.02 -2.37
CA LEU A 27 4.43 13.45 -1.85
C LEU A 27 4.25 14.77 -1.09
N ASN A 28 4.80 14.82 0.12
CA ASN A 28 4.97 16.06 0.86
C ASN A 28 6.44 16.47 0.78
N ILE A 29 6.70 17.61 0.12
CA ILE A 29 8.07 18.11 -0.06
C ILE A 29 8.23 19.42 0.71
N THR A 30 9.26 19.51 1.53
CA THR A 30 9.58 20.69 2.36
C THR A 30 11.07 20.97 2.33
N ASN A 31 11.49 22.21 2.52
CA ASN A 31 12.91 22.53 2.74
C ASN A 31 13.24 22.86 4.21
N ASP A 32 14.53 23.05 4.50
CA ASP A 32 15.08 23.50 5.79
C ASP A 32 14.57 24.88 6.26
N ARG A 33 13.93 25.63 5.39
CA ARG A 33 13.31 26.93 5.69
C ARG A 33 11.80 26.85 5.93
N GLY A 34 11.24 25.64 5.94
CA GLY A 34 9.81 25.40 6.11
C GLY A 34 8.95 25.74 4.89
N ALA A 35 9.55 26.04 3.74
CA ALA A 35 8.81 26.27 2.51
C ALA A 35 8.23 24.95 1.99
N THR A 36 6.95 24.98 1.63
CA THR A 36 6.22 23.93 0.92
C THR A 36 5.90 24.43 -0.48
N PRO A 37 5.94 23.57 -1.51
CA PRO A 37 5.46 23.97 -2.82
C PRO A 37 3.93 24.14 -2.81
N SER A 38 3.42 24.96 -3.73
CA SER A 38 2.04 25.49 -3.67
C SER A 38 0.93 24.48 -3.97
N TRP A 39 1.28 23.30 -4.50
CA TRP A 39 0.33 22.32 -4.98
C TRP A 39 0.57 20.95 -4.34
N THR A 40 -0.43 20.07 -4.46
CA THR A 40 -0.27 18.66 -4.10
C THR A 40 0.47 17.95 -5.23
N TYR A 41 1.52 17.21 -4.85
CA TYR A 41 2.32 16.43 -5.77
C TYR A 41 2.09 14.96 -5.53
N GLY A 42 2.07 14.18 -6.61
CA GLY A 42 1.86 12.75 -6.50
C GLY A 42 2.04 12.02 -7.81
N PHE A 43 2.02 10.71 -7.73
CA PHE A 43 2.20 9.84 -8.88
C PHE A 43 1.42 8.55 -8.67
N GLY A 44 1.21 7.82 -9.75
CA GLY A 44 0.69 6.48 -9.64
C GLY A 44 -0.02 6.01 -10.90
N VAL A 45 -1.08 5.23 -10.71
CA VAL A 45 -1.84 4.62 -11.78
C VAL A 45 -3.34 4.70 -11.56
N SER A 46 -4.08 4.78 -12.66
CA SER A 46 -5.53 4.65 -12.62
C SER A 46 -6.05 4.01 -13.90
N HIS A 47 -7.11 3.21 -13.78
CA HIS A 47 -7.90 2.74 -14.91
C HIS A 47 -8.59 3.87 -15.70
N LEU A 48 -8.73 5.07 -15.13
CA LEU A 48 -9.31 6.24 -15.79
C LEU A 48 -8.26 7.12 -16.46
N ALA A 49 -6.96 6.85 -16.24
CA ALA A 49 -5.90 7.69 -16.77
C ALA A 49 -5.75 7.48 -18.28
N THR A 50 -5.34 8.55 -18.95
CA THR A 50 -5.11 8.59 -20.39
C THR A 50 -3.65 8.87 -20.70
N ASP A 51 -3.30 8.93 -21.98
CA ASP A 51 -1.98 9.38 -22.43
C ASP A 51 -1.86 10.92 -22.43
N GLY A 52 -2.69 11.63 -21.67
CA GLY A 52 -2.66 13.08 -21.53
C GLY A 52 -2.68 13.54 -20.07
N VAL A 53 -2.93 14.83 -19.86
CA VAL A 53 -3.11 15.43 -18.53
C VAL A 53 -4.57 15.24 -18.10
N ASP A 54 -4.79 14.41 -17.09
CA ASP A 54 -6.10 14.02 -16.60
C ASP A 54 -6.61 14.91 -15.47
N LYS A 55 -7.30 15.99 -15.84
CA LYS A 55 -7.87 16.97 -14.88
C LYS A 55 -8.83 16.34 -13.87
N GLU A 56 -9.57 15.31 -14.27
CA GLU A 56 -10.49 14.59 -13.39
C GLU A 56 -9.75 13.78 -12.31
N LEU A 57 -8.48 13.44 -12.55
CA LEU A 57 -7.60 12.76 -11.60
C LEU A 57 -6.72 13.74 -10.80
N GLY A 58 -6.95 15.05 -10.95
CA GLY A 58 -6.25 16.10 -10.23
C GLY A 58 -4.95 16.56 -10.90
N GLU A 59 -4.68 16.14 -12.13
CA GLU A 59 -3.53 16.61 -12.90
C GLU A 59 -3.79 17.96 -13.57
N PHE A 60 -2.79 18.84 -13.57
CA PHE A 60 -2.82 20.09 -14.32
C PHE A 60 -1.42 20.58 -14.63
N ASP A 61 -1.33 21.35 -15.70
CA ASP A 61 -0.12 22.03 -16.12
C ASP A 61 0.29 23.08 -15.09
N LEU A 62 1.54 23.02 -14.67
CA LEU A 62 2.13 23.99 -13.77
C LEU A 62 2.62 25.23 -14.54
N PRO A 63 2.51 26.42 -13.95
CA PRO A 63 3.14 27.61 -14.52
C PRO A 63 4.67 27.46 -14.52
N PRO A 64 5.40 28.27 -15.30
CA PRO A 64 6.86 28.26 -15.27
C PRO A 64 7.43 28.43 -13.84
N ALA A 65 8.55 27.76 -13.58
CA ALA A 65 9.22 27.81 -12.29
C ALA A 65 9.51 29.27 -11.87
N PRO A 66 9.22 29.68 -10.62
CA PRO A 66 9.62 30.98 -10.11
C PRO A 66 11.15 31.11 -10.08
N PRO A 67 11.70 32.34 -10.07
CA PRO A 67 13.16 32.55 -10.04
C PRO A 67 13.85 31.94 -8.82
N GLU A 68 13.17 31.95 -7.67
CA GLU A 68 13.70 31.46 -6.40
C GLU A 68 12.68 30.59 -5.66
N GLY A 69 13.18 29.79 -4.73
CA GLY A 69 12.37 28.95 -3.85
C GLY A 69 12.45 27.46 -4.17
N LEU A 70 11.46 26.74 -3.65
CA LEU A 70 11.26 25.31 -3.88
C LEU A 70 10.21 25.14 -4.98
N TYR A 71 10.61 24.57 -6.11
CA TYR A 71 9.74 24.28 -7.23
C TYR A 71 9.83 22.79 -7.58
N VAL A 72 8.68 22.13 -7.58
CA VAL A 72 8.57 20.70 -7.87
C VAL A 72 7.62 20.51 -9.04
N TYR A 73 7.89 19.51 -9.88
CA TYR A 73 6.99 19.07 -10.93
C TYR A 73 7.30 17.64 -11.35
N PHE A 74 6.29 16.93 -11.83
CA PHE A 74 6.48 15.75 -12.65
C PHE A 74 6.63 16.15 -14.11
N GLU A 75 7.47 15.43 -14.83
CA GLU A 75 7.64 15.63 -16.27
C GLU A 75 6.76 14.65 -17.04
N TYR A 76 5.82 15.19 -17.78
CA TYR A 76 4.99 14.46 -18.73
C TYR A 76 5.54 14.70 -20.14
N ILE A 77 5.75 13.63 -20.91
CA ILE A 77 6.17 13.72 -22.31
C ILE A 77 4.96 13.34 -23.15
N TYR A 78 4.43 14.33 -23.89
CA TYR A 78 3.32 14.14 -24.80
C TYR A 78 3.84 14.26 -26.24
N ASN A 79 3.63 13.23 -27.06
CA ASN A 79 3.96 13.32 -28.48
C ASN A 79 2.85 14.04 -29.22
N LYS A 80 3.13 15.27 -29.66
CA LYS A 80 2.21 16.08 -30.44
C LYS A 80 2.76 16.23 -31.84
N PHE A 81 2.08 15.63 -32.82
CA PHE A 81 2.47 15.68 -34.24
C PHE A 81 3.91 15.19 -34.52
N GLY A 82 4.38 14.17 -33.80
CA GLY A 82 5.73 13.64 -33.98
C GLY A 82 6.82 14.44 -33.27
N VAL A 83 6.45 15.44 -32.47
CA VAL A 83 7.37 16.19 -31.61
C VAL A 83 7.02 15.92 -30.15
N ASP A 84 8.02 15.53 -29.37
CA ASP A 84 7.86 15.33 -27.93
C ASP A 84 7.81 16.70 -27.23
N GLU A 85 6.66 17.00 -26.62
CA GLU A 85 6.45 18.19 -25.81
C GLU A 85 6.59 17.80 -24.33
N ILE A 86 7.42 18.55 -23.61
CA ILE A 86 7.60 18.37 -22.16
C ILE A 86 6.63 19.29 -21.44
N ILE A 87 5.75 18.69 -20.65
CA ILE A 87 4.78 19.38 -19.81
C ILE A 87 5.17 19.16 -18.35
N ALA A 88 5.20 20.25 -17.57
CA ALA A 88 5.38 20.19 -16.13
C ALA A 88 4.02 20.07 -15.46
N THR A 89 3.80 19.01 -14.70
CA THR A 89 2.52 18.75 -14.03
C THR A 89 2.72 18.62 -12.52
N ASN A 90 1.64 18.82 -11.76
CA ASN A 90 1.66 18.54 -10.32
C ASN A 90 1.69 17.03 -10.04
N MET A 91 1.12 16.23 -10.92
CA MET A 91 0.99 14.78 -10.75
C MET A 91 1.33 14.04 -12.04
N ASP A 92 1.73 12.77 -11.91
CA ASP A 92 1.95 11.85 -13.04
C ASP A 92 1.22 10.54 -12.78
N ILE A 93 -0.01 10.44 -13.27
CA ILE A 93 -0.89 9.29 -13.15
C ILE A 93 -0.93 8.59 -14.50
N LYS A 94 -0.48 7.35 -14.53
CA LYS A 94 -0.40 6.58 -15.78
C LYS A 94 -1.59 5.63 -15.95
N ALA A 95 -1.99 5.42 -17.19
CA ALA A 95 -2.90 4.35 -17.56
C ALA A 95 -2.33 2.98 -17.18
N LEU A 96 -3.22 2.01 -16.93
CA LEU A 96 -2.83 0.65 -16.60
C LEU A 96 -2.44 -0.11 -17.89
N PRO A 97 -1.20 -0.64 -18.00
CA PRO A 97 -0.84 -1.54 -19.08
C PRO A 97 -1.70 -2.81 -19.06
N GLU A 98 -1.79 -3.53 -20.18
CA GLU A 98 -2.56 -4.79 -20.26
C GLU A 98 -1.89 -5.94 -19.48
N GLU A 99 -0.57 -5.87 -19.31
CA GLU A 99 0.26 -6.87 -18.64
C GLU A 99 -0.14 -7.08 -17.17
N GLU A 100 0.00 -8.32 -16.67
CA GLU A 100 -0.29 -8.67 -15.27
C GLU A 100 0.71 -8.05 -14.30
N HIS A 101 1.99 -8.13 -14.64
CA HIS A 101 3.07 -7.45 -13.95
C HIS A 101 3.62 -6.38 -14.87
N PHE A 102 3.72 -5.15 -14.37
CA PHE A 102 4.18 -4.04 -15.18
C PHE A 102 5.00 -3.06 -14.34
N TYR A 103 5.83 -2.31 -15.04
CA TYR A 103 6.76 -1.37 -14.45
C TYR A 103 6.49 0.04 -14.99
N ILE A 104 6.42 1.02 -14.09
CA ILE A 104 6.24 2.42 -14.43
C ILE A 104 7.33 3.25 -13.79
N LYS A 105 7.82 4.22 -14.56
CA LYS A 105 8.83 5.18 -14.16
C LYS A 105 8.25 6.58 -14.20
N HIS A 106 8.17 7.23 -13.05
CA HIS A 106 7.77 8.63 -12.94
C HIS A 106 9.01 9.51 -12.78
N LYS A 107 9.07 10.63 -13.51
CA LYS A 107 10.20 11.57 -13.46
C LYS A 107 9.83 12.78 -12.60
N LEU A 108 10.43 12.85 -11.42
CA LEU A 108 10.24 13.92 -10.46
C LEU A 108 11.39 14.93 -10.59
N ASN A 109 11.05 16.19 -10.80
CA ASN A 109 12.01 17.29 -10.83
C ASN A 109 11.81 18.17 -9.59
N ILE A 110 12.91 18.50 -8.92
CA ILE A 110 12.91 19.35 -7.73
C ILE A 110 14.02 20.37 -7.92
N LYS A 111 13.65 21.65 -7.92
CA LYS A 111 14.56 22.79 -7.92
C LYS A 111 14.46 23.46 -6.57
N TRP A 112 15.58 23.65 -5.89
CA TRP A 112 15.60 24.33 -4.60
C TRP A 112 16.76 25.33 -4.54
N SER A 113 16.41 26.60 -4.63
CA SER A 113 17.37 27.69 -4.46
C SER A 113 17.49 28.05 -2.99
N PHE A 114 18.71 28.39 -2.54
CA PHE A 114 19.05 28.85 -1.18
C PHE A 114 18.79 27.89 -0.01
N SER A 115 18.17 26.74 -0.27
CA SER A 115 17.91 25.71 0.73
C SER A 115 19.11 24.77 0.80
N LYS A 116 19.51 24.36 2.01
CA LYS A 116 20.58 23.35 2.16
C LYS A 116 20.02 21.95 2.11
N GLU A 117 18.78 21.79 2.54
CA GLU A 117 18.13 20.50 2.65
C GLU A 117 16.72 20.54 2.09
N VAL A 118 16.33 19.44 1.43
CA VAL A 118 14.96 19.16 1.02
C VAL A 118 14.55 17.80 1.56
N TYR A 119 13.39 17.73 2.19
CA TYR A 119 12.75 16.52 2.65
C TYR A 119 11.64 16.15 1.68
N ILE A 120 11.66 14.92 1.20
CA ILE A 120 10.54 14.29 0.48
C ILE A 120 9.94 13.27 1.44
N LYS A 121 8.65 13.36 1.71
CA LYS A 121 7.91 12.45 2.58
C LYS A 121 6.75 11.82 1.83
N TRP A 122 6.44 10.58 2.15
CA TRP A 122 5.32 9.83 1.60
C TRP A 122 4.70 8.94 2.68
N ASN A 123 3.44 8.55 2.49
CA ASN A 123 2.77 7.61 3.38
C ASN A 123 2.88 6.18 2.82
N ASN A 124 3.83 5.40 3.33
CA ASN A 124 4.02 4.02 2.91
C ASN A 124 2.87 3.08 3.34
N LEU A 125 2.12 3.42 4.39
CA LEU A 125 0.93 2.66 4.81
C LEU A 125 -0.25 2.83 3.84
N ALA A 126 -0.22 3.84 2.97
CA ALA A 126 -1.24 4.07 1.96
C ALA A 126 -0.95 3.36 0.64
N PHE A 127 0.12 2.57 0.56
CA PHE A 127 0.47 1.88 -0.68
C PHE A 127 -0.52 0.75 -0.95
N SER A 128 -1.02 0.70 -2.18
CA SER A 128 -1.87 -0.38 -2.66
C SER A 128 -1.17 -1.73 -2.55
N GLU A 129 -1.95 -2.77 -2.27
CA GLU A 129 -1.52 -4.18 -2.36
C GLU A 129 -1.05 -4.59 -3.77
N HIS A 130 -1.36 -3.78 -4.78
CA HIS A 130 -0.91 -3.95 -6.16
C HIS A 130 0.51 -3.43 -6.41
N ILE A 131 1.17 -2.81 -5.42
CA ILE A 131 2.56 -2.36 -5.54
C ILE A 131 3.48 -3.42 -4.95
N ASP A 132 4.21 -4.13 -5.81
CA ASP A 132 5.20 -5.13 -5.40
C ASP A 132 6.40 -4.43 -4.74
N SER A 133 7.01 -3.50 -5.48
CA SER A 133 8.17 -2.73 -4.99
C SER A 133 8.16 -1.31 -5.54
N ILE A 134 8.74 -0.39 -4.76
CA ILE A 134 8.81 1.02 -5.12
C ILE A 134 10.09 1.66 -4.60
N PHE A 135 10.80 2.35 -5.49
CA PHE A 135 12.06 3.02 -5.18
C PHE A 135 12.10 4.42 -5.77
N ILE A 136 12.58 5.38 -4.99
CA ILE A 136 13.04 6.67 -5.52
C ILE A 136 14.56 6.61 -5.69
N LYS A 137 15.04 7.00 -6.87
CA LYS A 137 16.45 6.90 -7.27
C LYS A 137 16.92 8.19 -7.95
N ASP A 138 18.21 8.48 -7.83
CA ASP A 138 18.87 9.46 -8.70
C ASP A 138 19.00 8.93 -10.16
N PRO A 139 19.38 9.77 -11.13
CA PRO A 139 19.48 9.40 -12.54
C PRO A 139 20.55 8.34 -12.87
N PHE A 140 21.45 8.04 -11.94
CA PHE A 140 22.51 7.04 -12.05
C PHE A 140 22.12 5.72 -11.37
N ASP A 141 20.82 5.37 -11.43
CA ASP A 141 20.22 4.15 -10.88
C ASP A 141 20.46 3.95 -9.36
N GLY A 142 20.47 5.06 -8.63
CA GLY A 142 20.58 5.02 -7.17
C GLY A 142 22.00 4.87 -6.64
N GLN A 143 23.03 5.20 -7.44
CA GLN A 143 24.42 5.24 -6.99
C GLN A 143 24.66 6.28 -5.89
N PHE A 144 23.90 7.38 -5.90
CA PHE A 144 24.09 8.49 -4.95
C PHE A 144 22.89 8.67 -4.02
N VAL A 145 21.68 8.51 -4.54
CA VAL A 145 20.43 8.66 -3.80
C VAL A 145 19.51 7.50 -4.16
N LYS A 146 19.21 6.65 -3.18
CA LYS A 146 18.26 5.55 -3.31
C LYS A 146 17.49 5.37 -2.01
N ALA A 147 16.15 5.32 -2.12
CA ALA A 147 15.31 4.90 -1.01
C ALA A 147 14.26 3.89 -1.48
N ASP A 148 14.14 2.81 -0.71
CA ASP A 148 13.01 1.88 -0.77
C ASP A 148 11.83 2.55 -0.07
N MET A 149 10.81 2.92 -0.84
CA MET A 149 9.68 3.69 -0.33
C MET A 149 8.72 2.83 0.48
N LYS A 150 8.81 1.48 0.45
CA LYS A 150 8.02 0.62 1.36
C LYS A 150 8.65 0.58 2.75
N LYS A 151 9.99 0.62 2.83
CA LYS A 151 10.75 0.53 4.09
C LYS A 151 10.97 1.84 4.81
N LYS A 152 10.94 2.96 4.08
CA LYS A 152 11.07 4.32 4.61
C LYS A 152 9.81 5.11 4.29
N ASP A 153 9.58 6.18 5.02
CA ASP A 153 8.51 7.18 4.78
C ASP A 153 9.07 8.52 4.29
N SER A 154 10.40 8.63 4.16
CA SER A 154 11.06 9.88 3.87
C SER A 154 12.45 9.71 3.24
N LEU A 155 12.87 10.77 2.55
CA LEU A 155 14.18 10.96 1.95
C LEU A 155 14.67 12.39 2.19
N LEU A 156 15.88 12.52 2.73
CA LEU A 156 16.58 13.79 2.90
C LEU A 156 17.58 14.00 1.77
N LEU A 157 17.49 15.15 1.10
CA LEU A 157 18.40 15.60 0.05
C LEU A 157 19.24 16.76 0.57
N THR A 158 20.56 16.63 0.50
CA THR A 158 21.53 17.63 0.99
C THR A 158 22.40 18.21 -0.11
N ASN A 159 22.33 17.64 -1.33
CA ASN A 159 23.12 18.07 -2.48
C ASN A 159 22.21 18.60 -3.58
N ASN A 160 22.24 19.91 -3.80
CA ASN A 160 21.42 20.62 -4.79
C ASN A 160 21.83 20.40 -6.24
N ALA A 161 22.90 19.64 -6.51
CA ALA A 161 23.24 19.21 -7.86
C ALA A 161 22.24 18.14 -8.39
N PHE A 162 21.59 17.39 -7.51
CA PHE A 162 20.61 16.37 -7.90
C PHE A 162 19.21 16.98 -8.00
N THR A 163 18.81 17.42 -9.20
CA THR A 163 17.50 18.06 -9.41
C THR A 163 16.46 17.14 -10.05
N VAL A 164 16.87 15.94 -10.47
CA VAL A 164 16.01 14.96 -11.14
C VAL A 164 16.07 13.64 -10.39
N PHE A 165 14.90 13.04 -10.16
CA PHE A 165 14.75 11.75 -9.52
C PHE A 165 13.77 10.90 -10.31
N TYR A 166 13.98 9.59 -10.29
CA TYR A 166 13.07 8.63 -10.89
C TYR A 166 12.41 7.80 -9.79
N ILE A 167 11.08 7.72 -9.84
CA ILE A 167 10.30 6.84 -9.00
C ILE A 167 9.97 5.61 -9.84
N HIS A 168 10.58 4.49 -9.46
CA HIS A 168 10.42 3.18 -10.06
C HIS A 168 9.35 2.44 -9.29
N VAL A 169 8.24 2.09 -9.95
CA VAL A 169 7.16 1.32 -9.33
C VAL A 169 6.93 0.05 -10.13
N TYR A 170 6.98 -1.08 -9.44
CA TYR A 170 6.65 -2.39 -9.98
C TYR A 170 5.29 -2.80 -9.42
N TYR A 171 4.35 -3.09 -10.31
CA TYR A 171 2.99 -3.43 -9.97
C TYR A 171 2.67 -4.88 -10.32
N SER A 172 1.74 -5.45 -9.56
CA SER A 172 1.04 -6.70 -9.86
C SER A 172 -0.47 -6.44 -9.86
N LYS A 173 -1.14 -6.77 -10.97
CA LYS A 173 -2.60 -6.67 -11.06
C LYS A 173 -3.29 -7.60 -10.07
N ASN A 174 -2.66 -8.71 -9.75
CA ASN A 174 -3.05 -9.56 -8.66
C ASN A 174 -2.47 -8.98 -7.37
N ALA A 175 -3.34 -8.49 -6.49
CA ALA A 175 -2.96 -8.16 -5.13
C ALA A 175 -2.18 -9.34 -4.54
N ALA A 176 -0.95 -9.11 -4.08
CA ALA A 176 -0.26 -10.15 -3.32
C ALA A 176 -1.17 -10.53 -2.15
N SER A 177 -1.55 -11.81 -2.04
CA SER A 177 -2.22 -12.33 -0.84
C SER A 177 -1.50 -11.80 0.37
N VAL A 178 -2.27 -11.16 1.26
CA VAL A 178 -1.93 -10.68 2.61
C VAL A 178 -0.47 -10.96 2.96
N ILE A 179 0.34 -9.91 3.07
CA ILE A 179 1.60 -10.01 3.83
C ILE A 179 1.15 -10.48 5.22
N GLU A 180 1.28 -11.79 5.48
CA GLU A 180 1.33 -12.29 6.85
C GLU A 180 2.55 -11.57 7.42
N ASN A 181 2.30 -10.46 8.10
CA ASN A 181 3.18 -10.05 9.16
C ASN A 181 3.17 -11.25 10.10
N GLU A 182 4.13 -12.16 9.92
CA GLU A 182 4.63 -12.94 11.04
C GLU A 182 5.03 -11.90 12.06
N ILE A 183 4.07 -11.56 12.93
CA ILE A 183 4.40 -11.06 14.24
C ILE A 183 5.23 -12.20 14.78
N ILE A 184 6.56 -12.05 14.73
CA ILE A 184 7.50 -12.94 15.42
C ILE A 184 7.14 -12.79 16.89
N SER A 185 6.24 -13.65 17.32
CA SER A 185 5.67 -13.66 18.63
C SER A 185 6.14 -14.93 19.28
N ASP A 186 6.76 -14.81 20.46
CA ASP A 186 7.24 -15.95 21.26
C ASP A 186 6.12 -16.88 21.78
N TYR A 187 4.89 -16.72 21.30
CA TYR A 187 3.74 -17.52 21.66
C TYR A 187 3.61 -18.70 20.69
N GLU A 188 4.04 -19.87 21.14
CA GLU A 188 3.74 -21.13 20.47
C GLU A 188 2.54 -21.79 21.15
N VAL A 189 1.50 -22.15 20.40
CA VAL A 189 0.33 -22.84 20.94
C VAL A 189 0.33 -24.29 20.47
N PHE A 190 0.43 -25.23 21.40
CA PHE A 190 0.59 -26.66 21.12
C PHE A 190 -0.13 -27.55 22.16
N PRO A 191 -0.45 -28.81 21.83
CA PRO A 191 -0.36 -29.42 20.51
C PRO A 191 -1.41 -28.84 19.56
N ASN A 192 -1.12 -28.85 18.26
CA ASN A 192 -2.09 -28.55 17.21
C ASN A 192 -1.93 -29.60 16.10
N PRO A 193 -2.89 -30.52 15.90
CA PRO A 193 -4.22 -30.60 16.53
C PRO A 193 -4.20 -30.92 18.04
N VAL A 194 -5.21 -30.46 18.77
CA VAL A 194 -5.38 -30.65 20.21
C VAL A 194 -6.55 -31.60 20.50
N VAL A 195 -6.36 -32.49 21.48
CA VAL A 195 -7.44 -33.33 22.00
C VAL A 195 -8.00 -32.69 23.26
N ASP A 196 -7.24 -32.60 24.33
CA ASP A 196 -7.79 -32.21 25.64
C ASP A 196 -7.16 -30.95 26.23
N ILE A 197 -5.83 -30.84 26.12
CA ILE A 197 -5.05 -29.82 26.78
C ILE A 197 -4.29 -29.03 25.74
N LEU A 198 -4.51 -27.71 25.73
CA LEU A 198 -3.77 -26.73 24.98
C LEU A 198 -2.73 -26.07 25.90
N SER A 199 -1.54 -25.81 25.38
CA SER A 199 -0.44 -25.15 26.09
C SER A 199 0.02 -23.94 25.28
N VAL A 200 0.37 -22.87 26.00
CA VAL A 200 1.02 -21.68 25.43
C VAL A 200 2.47 -21.72 25.89
N GLY A 201 3.42 -21.74 24.95
CA GLY A 201 4.85 -21.90 25.21
C GLY A 201 5.46 -20.80 26.07
N LYS A 202 4.85 -19.61 26.07
CA LYS A 202 5.24 -18.50 26.94
C LYS A 202 4.54 -18.60 28.29
N LYS A 203 5.34 -18.80 29.33
CA LYS A 203 4.91 -18.96 30.72
C LYS A 203 4.43 -17.68 31.41
N ASP A 204 4.03 -16.60 30.74
CA ASP A 204 3.59 -15.37 31.43
C ASP A 204 2.49 -14.62 30.65
N PHE A 205 1.64 -15.33 29.91
CA PHE A 205 0.50 -14.68 29.24
C PHE A 205 -0.59 -14.30 30.25
N LYS A 206 -1.25 -13.16 30.02
CA LYS A 206 -2.31 -12.61 30.88
C LYS A 206 -3.66 -13.20 30.52
N ASP A 207 -4.01 -13.23 29.25
CA ASP A 207 -5.29 -13.77 28.78
C ASP A 207 -5.18 -14.51 27.43
N LEU A 208 -5.99 -15.55 27.29
CA LEU A 208 -6.21 -16.28 26.04
C LEU A 208 -7.72 -16.31 25.80
N ILE A 209 -8.17 -15.78 24.67
CA ILE A 209 -9.57 -15.79 24.24
C ILE A 209 -9.68 -16.73 23.05
N VAL A 210 -10.62 -17.67 23.09
CA VAL A 210 -10.89 -18.62 22.00
C VAL A 210 -12.19 -18.25 21.31
N TYR A 211 -12.15 -18.20 19.99
CA TYR A 211 -13.26 -17.87 19.11
C TYR A 211 -13.65 -19.06 18.24
N SER A 212 -14.94 -19.17 17.94
CA SER A 212 -15.46 -20.04 16.90
C SER A 212 -15.16 -19.46 15.50
N ILE A 213 -15.42 -20.26 14.46
CA ILE A 213 -15.26 -19.85 13.06
C ILE A 213 -16.16 -18.67 12.65
N ASP A 214 -17.28 -18.46 13.34
CA ASP A 214 -18.18 -17.31 13.14
C ASP A 214 -17.83 -16.11 14.05
N GLY A 215 -16.67 -16.14 14.72
CA GLY A 215 -16.12 -15.01 15.47
C GLY A 215 -16.71 -14.79 16.87
N ARG A 216 -17.51 -15.74 17.38
CA ARG A 216 -18.07 -15.66 18.75
C ARG A 216 -17.02 -16.11 19.76
N VAL A 217 -16.96 -15.46 20.91
CA VAL A 217 -16.11 -15.90 22.03
C VAL A 217 -16.71 -17.17 22.64
N ILE A 218 -15.93 -18.25 22.65
CA ILE A 218 -16.34 -19.58 23.17
C ILE A 218 -15.69 -19.87 24.52
N ALA A 219 -14.47 -19.37 24.74
CA ALA A 219 -13.79 -19.51 26.03
C ALA A 219 -12.83 -18.34 26.28
N ARG A 220 -12.52 -18.10 27.55
CA ARG A 220 -11.49 -17.17 28.00
C ARG A 220 -10.72 -17.80 29.15
N PHE A 221 -9.40 -17.74 29.08
CA PHE A 221 -8.46 -18.27 30.07
C PHE A 221 -7.55 -17.14 30.54
N THR A 222 -7.12 -17.20 31.80
CA THR A 222 -6.24 -16.19 32.41
C THR A 222 -5.08 -16.88 33.12
N GLY A 223 -3.84 -16.48 32.84
CA GLY A 223 -2.65 -16.96 33.54
C GLY A 223 -2.14 -18.37 33.18
N ASN A 224 -1.07 -18.78 33.87
CA ASN A 224 -0.14 -19.88 33.55
C ASN A 224 -0.65 -21.32 33.79
N GLU A 225 -1.93 -21.58 33.59
CA GLU A 225 -2.49 -22.88 33.91
C GLU A 225 -3.09 -23.55 32.68
N VAL A 226 -2.77 -24.84 32.56
CA VAL A 226 -3.27 -25.84 31.62
C VAL A 226 -4.64 -25.47 31.04
N ILE A 227 -4.66 -25.12 29.74
CA ILE A 227 -5.89 -24.71 29.06
C ILE A 227 -6.64 -25.98 28.63
N SER A 228 -7.67 -26.36 29.38
CA SER A 228 -8.53 -27.48 28.98
C SER A 228 -9.52 -27.04 27.89
N VAL A 229 -9.53 -27.79 26.80
CA VAL A 229 -10.44 -27.61 25.65
C VAL A 229 -11.39 -28.79 25.48
N ASN A 230 -11.52 -29.67 26.47
CA ASN A 230 -12.33 -30.90 26.41
C ASN A 230 -13.80 -30.62 26.05
N ASN A 231 -14.32 -29.47 26.50
CA ASN A 231 -15.71 -29.08 26.30
C ASN A 231 -15.98 -28.48 24.91
N LEU A 232 -14.94 -28.29 24.10
CA LEU A 232 -15.10 -27.77 22.74
C LEU A 232 -15.44 -28.91 21.78
N PRO A 233 -16.48 -28.76 20.93
CA PRO A 233 -16.73 -29.68 19.82
C PRO A 233 -15.53 -29.77 18.88
N ARG A 234 -15.42 -30.88 18.15
CA ARG A 234 -14.43 -31.04 17.07
C ARG A 234 -14.59 -29.93 16.05
N GLY A 235 -13.49 -29.29 15.66
CA GLY A 235 -13.54 -28.18 14.72
C GLY A 235 -12.33 -27.26 14.74
N LEU A 236 -12.39 -26.24 13.89
CA LEU A 236 -11.40 -25.16 13.80
C LEU A 236 -11.78 -24.03 14.77
N TYR A 237 -10.80 -23.58 15.55
CA TYR A 237 -10.94 -22.45 16.46
C TYR A 237 -9.84 -21.43 16.22
N PHE A 238 -10.15 -20.17 16.47
CA PHE A 238 -9.19 -19.07 16.50
C PHE A 238 -8.91 -18.68 17.94
N TYR A 239 -7.73 -18.11 18.20
CA TYR A 239 -7.41 -17.59 19.52
C TYR A 239 -6.74 -16.22 19.45
N LEU A 240 -6.83 -15.48 20.56
CA LEU A 240 -6.16 -14.21 20.80
C LEU A 240 -5.51 -14.24 22.19
N ILE A 241 -4.22 -13.97 22.28
CA ILE A 241 -3.41 -13.92 23.50
C ILE A 241 -3.01 -12.47 23.76
N ASP A 242 -3.21 -12.00 25.00
CA ASP A 242 -2.81 -10.67 25.46
C ASP A 242 -3.37 -9.50 24.62
N GLY A 243 -4.44 -9.76 23.86
CA GLY A 243 -5.02 -8.81 22.90
C GLY A 243 -4.17 -8.54 21.66
N ILE A 244 -3.02 -9.19 21.49
CA ILE A 244 -2.02 -8.84 20.46
C ILE A 244 -1.62 -10.01 19.56
N HIS A 245 -1.61 -11.23 20.06
CA HIS A 245 -1.16 -12.40 19.31
C HIS A 245 -2.33 -13.29 18.96
N TYR A 246 -2.51 -13.65 17.70
CA TYR A 246 -3.62 -14.48 17.26
C TYR A 246 -3.14 -15.68 16.45
N GLY A 247 -3.94 -16.73 16.46
CA GLY A 247 -3.67 -17.93 15.67
C GLY A 247 -4.87 -18.85 15.62
N LYS A 248 -4.64 -20.10 15.21
CA LYS A 248 -5.69 -21.12 15.09
C LYS A 248 -5.23 -22.48 15.63
N PHE A 249 -6.18 -23.26 16.13
CA PHE A 249 -5.95 -24.67 16.46
C PHE A 249 -7.13 -25.55 16.00
N ILE A 250 -6.85 -26.84 15.81
CA ILE A 250 -7.84 -27.84 15.41
C ILE A 250 -8.14 -28.72 16.62
N LYS A 251 -9.40 -28.77 17.08
CA LYS A 251 -9.88 -29.70 18.11
C LYS A 251 -10.28 -31.04 17.48
N GLN A 252 -9.69 -32.12 17.98
CA GLN A 252 -10.03 -33.51 17.62
C GLN A 252 -10.90 -34.21 18.65
#